data_AF-A0A725B6U4-F1
#
_entry.id   AF-A0A725B6U4-F1
#
_cell.length_a   1.000
_cell.length_b   1.000
_cell.length_c   1.000
_cell.angle_alpha   90.00
_cell.angle_beta   90.00
_cell.angle_gamma   90.00
#
_symmetry.space_group_name_H-M   'P 1'
#
loop_
_entity.id
_entity.type
_entity.pdbx_description
1 polymer ?
#
loop_
_entity_poly.entity_id
_entity_poly.type
_entity_poly.pdbx_seq_one_letter_code
_entity_poly.pdbx_strand_id
1 'polypeptide(L)'
;AELISKKLGEQTIVTKSRSGQTFSLSKSKTESVDGRRLLTATEVMGLKEGEMLIIRVIKRQDKQQKRIQSYPLFLTGRTAMKYRYEYLADDFNTDRSINDLVIPCAHAHLDLNTLRVSFHLGASVAPKTVETDEETTDVTEWRVCDVLQPKILRSIFETTEYDTLPIDLFEQGIEDRTIPVTDNQRHFLKTIISKRL
;
A
#
# COMPACT_ATOMS: atom_id res chain seq x y z
N ALA A 1 -3.68 8.07 -28.60
CA ALA A 1 -5.00 8.34 -28.00
C ALA A 1 -6.18 8.03 -28.93
N GLU A 2 -6.13 8.41 -30.21
CA GLU A 2 -7.26 8.20 -31.14
C GLU A 2 -7.67 6.73 -31.32
N LEU A 3 -6.70 5.81 -31.39
CA LEU A 3 -6.97 4.37 -31.42
C LEU A 3 -7.77 3.88 -30.20
N ILE A 4 -7.48 4.42 -29.02
CA ILE A 4 -8.17 4.07 -27.77
C ILE A 4 -9.58 4.65 -27.78
N SER A 5 -9.73 5.92 -28.16
CA SER A 5 -11.02 6.58 -28.33
C SER A 5 -11.93 5.81 -29.31
N LYS A 6 -11.39 5.35 -30.44
CA LYS A 6 -12.12 4.52 -31.40
C LYS A 6 -12.52 3.14 -30.83
N LYS A 7 -11.64 2.51 -30.03
CA LYS A 7 -11.93 1.22 -29.37
C LYS A 7 -13.00 1.32 -28.28
N LEU A 8 -13.13 2.47 -27.61
CA LEU A 8 -14.20 2.69 -26.61
C LEU A 8 -15.58 2.73 -27.27
N GLY A 9 -15.67 3.31 -28.46
CA GLY A 9 -16.91 3.45 -29.21
C GLY A 9 -17.63 4.77 -28.92
N GLU A 10 -18.89 4.82 -29.35
CA GLU A 10 -19.73 6.03 -29.35
C GLU A 10 -21.02 5.78 -28.59
N GLN A 11 -21.55 6.85 -28.01
CA GLN A 11 -22.86 6.91 -27.40
C GLN A 11 -23.77 7.83 -28.21
N THR A 12 -25.04 7.45 -28.27
CA THR A 12 -26.07 8.28 -28.85
C THR A 12 -26.57 9.28 -27.82
N ILE A 13 -26.47 10.57 -28.14
CA ILE A 13 -26.97 11.68 -27.32
C ILE A 13 -28.20 12.26 -28.00
N VAL A 14 -29.30 12.36 -27.25
CA VAL A 14 -30.50 13.04 -27.72
C VAL A 14 -30.43 14.50 -27.31
N THR A 15 -30.08 15.36 -28.25
CA THR A 15 -30.00 16.81 -28.05
C THR A 15 -31.39 17.41 -28.20
N LYS A 16 -31.93 17.98 -27.11
CA LYS A 16 -33.25 18.63 -27.12
C LYS A 16 -33.06 20.13 -27.24
N SER A 17 -33.31 20.69 -28.41
CA SER A 17 -33.34 22.14 -28.61
C SER A 17 -34.76 22.67 -28.42
N ARG A 18 -34.87 23.85 -27.83
CA ARG A 18 -36.14 24.58 -27.67
C ARG A 18 -35.95 25.95 -28.27
N SER A 19 -36.84 26.33 -29.18
CA SER A 19 -36.84 27.65 -29.80
C SER A 19 -38.14 28.38 -29.48
N GLY A 20 -38.01 29.65 -29.11
CA GLY A 20 -39.14 30.52 -28.76
C GLY A 20 -38.71 31.69 -27.88
N GLN A 21 -39.57 32.70 -27.80
CA GLN A 21 -39.32 33.92 -27.02
C GLN A 21 -39.28 33.59 -25.51
N THR A 22 -38.48 34.34 -24.74
CA THR A 22 -38.20 34.05 -23.31
C THR A 22 -39.47 33.76 -22.49
N PHE A 23 -40.54 34.50 -22.75
CA PHE A 23 -41.82 34.44 -22.02
C PHE A 23 -43.01 33.87 -22.84
N SER A 24 -42.80 33.27 -24.02
CA SER A 24 -43.92 32.73 -24.82
C SER A 24 -44.34 31.32 -24.34
N LEU A 25 -45.66 31.07 -24.36
CA LEU A 25 -46.25 29.74 -24.11
C LEU A 25 -46.10 28.79 -25.31
N SER A 26 -46.04 29.33 -26.53
CA SER A 26 -45.74 28.58 -27.74
C SER A 26 -44.23 28.50 -27.95
N LYS A 27 -43.61 27.40 -27.51
CA LYS A 27 -42.20 27.08 -27.79
C LYS A 27 -42.15 25.81 -28.63
N SER A 28 -41.40 25.85 -29.74
CA SER A 28 -41.14 24.65 -30.53
C SER A 28 -40.03 23.84 -29.86
N LYS A 29 -40.20 22.52 -29.82
CA LYS A 29 -39.21 21.60 -29.28
C LYS A 29 -38.77 20.69 -30.42
N THR A 30 -37.47 20.68 -30.68
CA THR A 30 -36.86 19.81 -31.67
C THR A 30 -35.91 18.87 -30.95
N GLU A 31 -36.00 17.57 -31.24
CA GLU A 31 -35.08 16.57 -30.71
C GLU A 31 -34.21 16.08 -31.86
N SER A 32 -32.89 16.24 -31.73
CA SER A 32 -31.89 15.68 -32.64
C SER A 32 -31.23 14.49 -31.97
N VAL A 33 -30.82 13.51 -32.77
CA VAL A 33 -30.11 12.31 -32.32
C VAL A 33 -28.71 12.37 -32.91
N ASP A 34 -27.72 12.63 -32.06
CA ASP A 34 -26.32 12.80 -32.47
C ASP A 34 -25.44 11.72 -31.85
N GLY A 35 -24.44 11.23 -32.59
CA GLY A 35 -23.44 10.29 -32.07
C GLY A 35 -22.22 11.03 -31.51
N ARG A 36 -21.84 10.76 -30.25
CA ARG A 36 -20.61 11.29 -29.63
C ARG A 36 -19.75 10.15 -29.11
N ARG A 37 -18.45 10.21 -29.37
CA ARG A 37 -17.47 9.27 -28.76
C ARG A 37 -17.60 9.27 -27.24
N LEU A 38 -17.49 8.10 -26.60
CA LEU A 38 -17.55 8.00 -25.13
C LEU A 38 -16.50 8.89 -24.47
N LEU A 39 -15.27 8.84 -24.98
CA LEU A 39 -14.20 9.78 -24.66
C LEU A 39 -13.48 10.18 -25.95
N THR A 40 -13.29 11.49 -26.12
CA THR A 40 -12.51 12.07 -27.21
C THR A 40 -11.03 11.78 -27.02
N ALA A 41 -10.25 11.86 -28.10
CA ALA A 41 -8.80 11.64 -28.02
C ALA A 41 -8.12 12.63 -27.04
N THR A 42 -8.62 13.86 -26.98
CA THR A 42 -8.14 14.89 -26.05
C THR A 42 -8.47 14.53 -24.60
N GLU A 43 -9.69 14.10 -24.30
CA GLU A 43 -10.08 13.66 -22.94
C GLU A 43 -9.27 12.43 -22.50
N VAL A 44 -8.94 11.51 -23.40
CA VAL A 44 -8.08 10.35 -23.11
C VAL A 44 -6.62 10.77 -22.82
N MET A 45 -6.13 11.84 -23.43
CA MET A 45 -4.79 12.37 -23.13
C MET A 45 -4.76 13.18 -21.84
N GLY A 46 -5.89 13.79 -21.47
CA GLY A 46 -6.04 14.60 -20.26
C GLY A 46 -6.52 13.84 -19.03
N LEU A 47 -6.26 12.52 -18.96
CA LEU A 47 -6.55 11.75 -17.76
C LEU A 47 -5.73 12.27 -16.59
N LYS A 48 -6.39 12.45 -15.44
CA LYS A 48 -5.74 12.94 -14.23
C LYS A 48 -5.00 11.81 -13.51
N GLU A 49 -4.20 12.20 -12.54
CA GLU A 49 -3.50 11.29 -11.64
C GLU A 49 -4.48 10.28 -11.00
N GLY A 50 -4.09 9.00 -11.02
CA GLY A 50 -4.90 7.88 -10.55
C GLY A 50 -6.07 7.48 -11.47
N GLU A 51 -6.42 8.26 -12.50
CA GLU A 51 -7.53 7.92 -13.40
C GLU A 51 -7.12 6.84 -14.41
N MET A 52 -8.03 5.91 -14.70
CA MET A 52 -7.73 4.80 -15.61
C MET A 52 -8.95 4.40 -16.45
N LEU A 53 -8.67 4.01 -17.70
CA LEU A 53 -9.65 3.42 -18.61
C LEU A 53 -9.40 1.93 -18.79
N ILE A 54 -10.42 1.12 -18.50
CA ILE A 54 -10.35 -0.34 -18.64
C ILE A 54 -11.29 -0.78 -19.75
N ILE A 55 -10.72 -1.36 -20.82
CA ILE A 55 -11.49 -1.98 -21.91
C ILE A 55 -11.62 -3.48 -21.62
N ARG A 56 -12.84 -3.93 -21.31
CA ARG A 56 -13.12 -5.31 -20.87
C ARG A 56 -13.54 -6.18 -22.05
N VAL A 57 -12.58 -6.81 -22.73
CA VAL A 57 -12.85 -7.66 -23.91
C VAL A 57 -13.30 -9.08 -23.54
N ILE A 58 -12.68 -9.66 -22.50
CA ILE A 58 -12.89 -11.08 -22.12
C ILE A 58 -14.04 -11.27 -21.13
N LYS A 59 -14.40 -10.23 -20.37
CA LYS A 59 -15.42 -10.34 -19.31
C LYS A 59 -16.81 -10.49 -19.92
N ARG A 60 -17.38 -11.70 -19.91
CA ARG A 60 -18.73 -11.99 -20.44
C ARG A 60 -19.78 -12.32 -19.36
N GLN A 61 -19.35 -12.36 -18.10
CA GLN A 61 -20.19 -12.73 -16.95
C GLN A 61 -20.05 -11.73 -15.82
N ASP A 62 -21.16 -11.47 -15.12
CA ASP A 62 -21.16 -10.69 -13.87
C ASP A 62 -20.64 -11.51 -12.67
N LYS A 63 -20.58 -10.90 -11.48
CA LYS A 63 -20.23 -11.55 -10.21
C LYS A 63 -21.16 -12.73 -9.89
N GLN A 64 -22.42 -12.67 -10.31
CA GLN A 64 -23.41 -13.75 -10.16
C GLN A 64 -23.46 -14.69 -11.38
N GLN A 65 -22.41 -14.75 -12.21
CA GLN A 65 -22.30 -15.65 -13.36
C GLN A 65 -23.35 -15.45 -14.47
N LYS A 66 -24.13 -14.37 -14.41
CA LYS A 66 -25.10 -14.01 -15.46
C LYS A 66 -24.36 -13.49 -16.70
N ARG A 67 -24.82 -13.87 -17.90
CA ARG A 67 -24.29 -13.35 -19.17
C ARG A 67 -24.56 -11.86 -19.27
N ILE A 68 -23.52 -11.08 -19.57
CA ILE A 68 -23.59 -9.62 -19.70
C ILE A 68 -22.90 -9.13 -20.97
N GLN A 69 -23.31 -7.95 -21.42
CA GLN A 69 -22.53 -7.14 -22.34
C GLN A 69 -21.54 -6.30 -21.54
N SER A 70 -20.24 -6.49 -21.78
CA SER A 70 -19.21 -5.72 -21.10
C SER A 70 -19.06 -4.32 -21.70
N TYR A 71 -19.21 -3.31 -20.84
CA TYR A 71 -18.87 -1.94 -21.17
C TYR A 71 -17.47 -1.58 -20.65
N PRO A 72 -16.77 -0.63 -21.28
CA PRO A 72 -15.55 -0.08 -20.70
C PRO A 72 -15.84 0.56 -19.34
N LEU A 73 -14.82 0.61 -18.48
CA LEU A 73 -14.90 1.28 -17.18
C LEU A 73 -13.97 2.48 -17.19
N PHE A 74 -14.49 3.62 -16.73
CA PHE A 74 -13.68 4.79 -16.44
C PHE A 74 -13.57 4.96 -14.93
N LEU A 75 -12.37 4.77 -14.41
CA LEU A 75 -12.04 4.94 -13.00
C LEU A 75 -11.64 6.39 -12.77
N THR A 76 -12.49 7.13 -12.06
CA THR A 76 -12.29 8.56 -11.73
C THR A 76 -12.79 8.84 -10.31
N GLY A 77 -12.29 9.92 -9.71
CA GLY A 77 -12.66 10.39 -8.37
C GLY A 77 -12.46 9.32 -7.30
N ARG A 78 -13.55 8.92 -6.63
CA ARG A 78 -13.51 7.94 -5.53
C ARG A 78 -12.96 6.56 -5.93
N THR A 79 -13.12 6.18 -7.20
CA THR A 79 -12.68 4.87 -7.71
C THR A 79 -11.36 4.97 -8.48
N ALA A 80 -10.73 6.15 -8.48
CA ALA A 80 -9.38 6.31 -9.02
C ALA A 80 -8.41 5.39 -8.26
N MET A 81 -7.37 4.96 -8.96
CA MET A 81 -6.30 4.19 -8.36
C MET A 81 -5.52 5.09 -7.42
N LYS A 82 -5.49 4.72 -6.14
CA LYS A 82 -4.69 5.43 -5.13
C LYS A 82 -3.21 5.21 -5.38
N TYR A 83 -2.41 6.25 -5.22
CA TYR A 83 -0.96 6.10 -5.22
C TYR A 83 -0.48 5.44 -3.95
N ARG A 84 0.69 4.79 -4.01
CA ARG A 84 1.32 4.15 -2.85
C ARG A 84 1.32 5.08 -1.63
N TYR A 85 1.75 6.33 -1.80
CA TYR A 85 1.84 7.28 -0.70
C TYR A 85 0.47 7.72 -0.15
N GLU A 86 -0.64 7.54 -0.87
CA GLU A 86 -1.97 7.95 -0.38
C GLU A 86 -2.65 6.91 0.51
N TYR A 87 -2.33 5.62 0.32
CA TYR A 87 -2.94 4.54 1.11
C TYR A 87 -1.96 3.86 2.05
N LEU A 88 -0.67 3.90 1.74
CA LEU A 88 0.36 3.17 2.49
C LEU A 88 1.14 4.09 3.45
N ALA A 89 1.00 5.42 3.33
CA ALA A 89 1.67 6.36 4.24
C ALA A 89 1.13 6.30 5.68
N ASP A 90 -0.11 5.85 5.87
CA ASP A 90 -0.69 5.63 7.21
C ASP A 90 -0.17 4.34 7.86
N ASP A 91 0.40 3.42 7.10
CA ASP A 91 0.87 2.13 7.61
C ASP A 91 2.40 2.09 7.69
N PHE A 92 3.09 2.71 6.73
CA PHE A 92 4.54 2.63 6.58
C PHE A 92 5.16 4.03 6.55
N ASN A 93 6.23 4.20 7.35
CA ASN A 93 7.03 5.40 7.30
C ASN A 93 7.75 5.50 5.95
N THR A 94 7.45 6.55 5.17
CA THR A 94 8.04 6.77 3.84
C THR A 94 9.35 7.57 3.90
N ASP A 95 9.71 8.12 5.05
CA ASP A 95 10.91 8.94 5.22
C ASP A 95 12.20 8.10 5.27
N ARG A 96 12.11 6.80 5.59
CA ARG A 96 13.25 5.88 5.63
C ARG A 96 13.25 4.96 4.41
N SER A 97 14.42 4.82 3.77
CA SER A 97 14.60 3.85 2.69
C SER A 97 14.68 2.43 3.24
N ILE A 98 14.23 1.45 2.46
CA ILE A 98 14.38 0.02 2.80
C ILE A 98 15.86 -0.35 2.95
N ASN A 99 16.75 0.31 2.20
CA ASN A 99 18.18 0.01 2.25
C ASN A 99 18.84 0.46 3.56
N ASP A 100 18.25 1.44 4.24
CA ASP A 100 18.73 1.92 5.54
C ASP A 100 18.17 1.07 6.70
N LEU A 101 17.28 0.13 6.39
CA LEU A 101 16.73 -0.80 7.35
C LEU A 101 17.80 -1.86 7.67
N VAL A 102 18.48 -1.69 8.79
CA VAL A 102 19.37 -2.73 9.33
C VAL A 102 18.49 -3.87 9.85
N ILE A 103 18.36 -4.93 9.06
CA ILE A 103 17.64 -6.15 9.46
C ILE A 103 18.61 -7.02 10.27
N PRO A 104 18.39 -7.24 11.59
CA PRO A 104 19.37 -7.94 12.42
C PRO A 104 19.44 -9.46 12.15
N CYS A 105 19.97 -9.94 11.03
CA CYS A 105 20.09 -11.38 10.80
C CYS A 105 21.25 -11.98 11.61
N ALA A 106 21.25 -13.31 11.83
CA ALA A 106 22.36 -13.99 12.50
C ALA A 106 23.71 -13.75 11.81
N HIS A 107 23.67 -13.41 10.52
CA HIS A 107 24.83 -13.14 9.69
C HIS A 107 25.10 -11.64 9.49
N ALA A 108 24.36 -10.74 10.15
CA ALA A 108 24.46 -9.28 9.92
C ALA A 108 25.84 -8.74 10.30
N HIS A 109 26.47 -9.35 11.31
CA HIS A 109 27.80 -9.01 11.81
C HIS A 109 28.83 -10.11 11.48
N LEU A 110 28.54 -10.97 10.49
CA LEU A 110 29.43 -12.07 10.15
C LEU A 110 30.63 -11.55 9.35
N ASP A 111 31.79 -11.50 9.99
CA ASP A 111 33.01 -11.08 9.33
C ASP A 111 33.61 -12.22 8.49
N LEU A 112 33.67 -12.02 7.17
CA LEU A 112 34.09 -13.04 6.20
C LEU A 112 35.55 -13.46 6.38
N ASN A 113 36.39 -12.59 6.93
CA ASN A 113 37.80 -12.88 7.18
C ASN A 113 37.97 -14.01 8.20
N THR A 114 37.04 -14.12 9.16
CA THR A 114 37.06 -15.17 10.20
C THR A 114 36.70 -16.54 9.65
N LEU A 115 35.82 -16.59 8.65
CA LEU A 115 35.36 -17.83 8.02
C LEU A 115 36.26 -18.33 6.90
N ARG A 116 37.38 -17.65 6.66
CA ARG A 116 38.28 -17.96 5.57
C ARG A 116 39.02 -19.27 5.84
N VAL A 117 38.51 -20.36 5.29
CA VAL A 117 39.19 -21.66 5.30
C VAL A 117 40.37 -21.63 4.34
N SER A 118 41.56 -21.84 4.89
CA SER A 118 42.78 -21.97 4.08
C SER A 118 42.87 -23.41 3.57
N PHE A 119 42.56 -23.62 2.30
CA PHE A 119 42.78 -24.90 1.65
C PHE A 119 44.29 -25.07 1.39
N HIS A 120 45.00 -25.60 2.37
CA HIS A 120 46.37 -26.05 2.16
C HIS A 120 46.32 -27.42 1.47
N LEU A 121 46.68 -27.45 0.18
CA LEU A 121 46.91 -28.69 -0.54
C LEU A 121 48.24 -29.28 -0.03
N GLY A 122 48.20 -29.92 1.13
CA GLY A 122 49.32 -30.66 1.72
C GLY A 122 50.06 -29.94 2.86
N ALA A 123 50.15 -30.63 4.00
CA ALA A 123 51.11 -30.53 5.11
C ALA A 123 51.13 -29.26 6.02
N SER A 124 50.70 -29.49 7.27
CA SER A 124 51.18 -28.94 8.57
C SER A 124 51.63 -27.47 8.67
N VAL A 125 50.85 -26.62 9.38
CA VAL A 125 51.37 -25.61 10.34
C VAL A 125 50.32 -25.30 11.44
N ALA A 126 50.81 -25.16 12.68
CA ALA A 126 50.19 -24.97 14.00
C ALA A 126 49.20 -23.80 14.20
N PRO A 127 48.38 -23.81 15.29
CA PRO A 127 47.29 -22.85 15.52
C PRO A 127 47.79 -21.46 15.92
N LYS A 128 47.15 -20.42 15.39
CA LYS A 128 47.34 -19.04 15.86
C LYS A 128 46.38 -18.75 17.02
N THR A 129 46.97 -18.18 18.07
CA THR A 129 46.38 -17.70 19.31
C THR A 129 45.22 -16.72 19.09
N VAL A 130 44.16 -16.90 19.87
CA VAL A 130 43.01 -16.00 19.97
C VAL A 130 43.34 -14.94 21.02
N GLU A 131 43.40 -13.67 20.61
CA GLU A 131 43.31 -12.54 21.54
C GLU A 131 41.84 -12.17 21.73
N THR A 132 41.49 -11.85 22.96
CA THR A 132 40.15 -11.50 23.42
C THR A 132 40.06 -9.98 23.38
N ASP A 133 39.23 -9.45 22.49
CA ASP A 133 38.88 -8.03 22.49
C ASP A 133 37.44 -7.87 22.96
N GLU A 134 37.27 -6.98 23.93
CA GLU A 134 36.06 -6.70 24.69
C GLU A 134 34.92 -6.20 23.80
N GLU A 135 33.76 -6.86 23.86
CA GLU A 135 32.53 -6.36 23.25
C GLU A 135 32.00 -5.16 24.05
N THR A 136 32.14 -3.96 23.49
CA THR A 136 31.28 -2.82 23.84
C THR A 136 29.88 -3.09 23.28
N THR A 137 28.97 -3.55 24.13
CA THR A 137 27.57 -3.76 23.80
C THR A 137 26.81 -2.44 23.80
N ASP A 138 26.86 -1.70 22.70
CA ASP A 138 25.83 -0.70 22.40
C ASP A 138 24.59 -1.42 21.82
N VAL A 139 23.88 -2.13 22.70
CA VAL A 139 22.55 -2.68 22.40
C VAL A 139 21.60 -1.50 22.38
N THR A 140 21.45 -0.88 21.21
CA THR A 140 20.27 -0.06 20.94
C THR A 140 19.10 -1.03 20.78
N GLU A 141 18.32 -1.23 21.84
CA GLU A 141 17.05 -1.96 21.79
C GLU A 141 16.07 -1.19 20.88
N TRP A 142 15.78 -1.74 19.70
CA TRP A 142 14.76 -1.22 18.79
C TRP A 142 13.38 -1.55 19.34
N ARG A 143 12.49 -0.56 19.37
CA ARG A 143 11.13 -0.72 19.89
C ARG A 143 10.17 -1.02 18.75
N VAL A 144 9.07 -1.71 19.04
CA VAL A 144 8.03 -2.07 18.04
C VAL A 144 7.48 -0.84 17.32
N CYS A 145 7.52 0.33 17.97
CA CYS A 145 7.14 1.64 17.43
C CYS A 145 8.10 2.21 16.36
N ASP A 146 9.28 1.62 16.15
CA ASP A 146 10.20 2.01 15.06
C ASP A 146 9.76 1.47 13.69
N VAL A 147 8.91 0.42 13.68
CA VAL A 147 8.46 -0.28 12.48
C VAL A 147 6.98 -0.03 12.18
N LEU A 148 6.13 0.01 13.22
CA LEU A 148 4.69 0.16 13.07
C LEU A 148 4.19 1.46 13.67
N GLN A 149 3.25 2.11 12.98
CA GLN A 149 2.62 3.31 13.51
C GLN A 149 1.84 3.01 14.81
N PRO A 150 1.83 3.94 15.79
CA PRO A 150 1.18 3.73 17.08
C PRO A 150 -0.31 3.37 17.02
N LYS A 151 -1.00 3.77 15.94
CA LYS A 151 -2.43 3.46 15.72
C LYS A 151 -2.69 1.96 15.52
N ILE A 152 -1.81 1.26 14.81
CA ILE A 152 -1.89 -0.20 14.58
C ILE A 152 -1.56 -0.93 15.88
N LEU A 153 -0.56 -0.45 16.61
CA LEU A 153 -0.22 -1.00 17.92
C LEU A 153 -1.44 -0.95 18.86
N ARG A 154 -2.16 0.18 18.87
CA ARG A 154 -3.37 0.39 19.68
C ARG A 154 -4.54 -0.51 19.27
N SER A 155 -4.82 -0.70 17.97
CA SER A 155 -5.93 -1.55 17.52
C SER A 155 -5.73 -3.04 17.82
N ILE A 156 -4.50 -3.49 18.06
CA ILE A 156 -4.20 -4.88 18.46
C ILE A 156 -4.58 -5.15 19.93
N PHE A 157 -4.62 -4.11 20.77
CA PHE A 157 -4.89 -4.20 22.21
C PHE A 157 -6.30 -3.76 22.62
N GLU A 158 -7.28 -3.85 21.71
CA GLU A 158 -8.71 -3.53 21.93
C GLU A 158 -9.23 -4.04 23.29
N THR A 159 -9.08 -3.19 24.31
CA THR A 159 -9.73 -3.28 25.61
C THR A 159 -10.04 -1.84 25.98
N THR A 160 -11.32 -1.60 26.25
CA THR A 160 -12.01 -0.30 26.34
C THR A 160 -11.50 0.65 27.45
N GLU A 161 -10.40 0.33 28.11
CA GLU A 161 -9.87 1.04 29.27
C GLU A 161 -8.58 1.84 28.96
N TYR A 162 -7.91 1.58 27.83
CA TYR A 162 -6.58 2.17 27.53
C TYR A 162 -6.56 3.13 26.34
N ASP A 163 -7.69 3.35 25.65
CA ASP A 163 -7.79 4.21 24.46
C ASP A 163 -7.42 5.68 24.70
N THR A 164 -7.52 6.14 25.95
CA THR A 164 -7.28 7.55 26.33
C THR A 164 -5.88 7.83 26.87
N LEU A 165 -5.04 6.80 27.05
CA LEU A 165 -3.71 6.99 27.62
C LEU A 165 -2.71 7.58 26.60
N PRO A 166 -1.83 8.51 27.04
CA PRO A 166 -0.66 8.93 26.28
C PRO A 166 0.23 7.73 25.93
N ILE A 167 0.83 7.74 24.74
CA ILE A 167 1.61 6.61 24.19
C ILE A 167 2.76 6.22 25.13
N ASP A 168 3.49 7.20 25.66
CA ASP A 168 4.64 6.99 26.53
C ASP A 168 4.28 6.24 27.83
N LEU A 169 3.07 6.48 28.35
CA LEU A 169 2.59 5.87 29.60
C LEU A 169 2.07 4.44 29.37
N PHE A 170 1.60 4.14 28.15
CA PHE A 170 1.24 2.80 27.72
C PHE A 170 2.48 1.92 27.51
N GLU A 171 3.57 2.48 26.98
CA GLU A 171 4.85 1.78 26.82
C GLU A 171 5.43 1.33 28.17
N GLN A 172 5.50 2.26 29.13
CA GLN A 172 5.95 1.95 30.50
C GLN A 172 5.05 0.90 31.18
N GLY A 173 3.74 0.94 30.94
CA GLY A 173 2.80 -0.03 31.50
C GLY A 173 2.96 -1.47 30.97
N ILE A 174 3.48 -1.64 29.74
CA ILE A 174 3.83 -2.95 29.18
C ILE A 174 5.13 -3.48 29.79
N GLU A 175 6.14 -2.62 29.95
CA GLU A 175 7.43 -2.97 30.58
C GLU A 175 7.25 -3.36 32.05
N ASP A 176 6.45 -2.60 32.80
CA ASP A 176 6.16 -2.82 34.22
C ASP A 176 5.15 -3.95 34.48
N ARG A 177 4.63 -4.59 33.42
CA ARG A 177 3.59 -5.64 33.46
C ARG A 177 2.30 -5.23 34.17
N THR A 178 2.00 -3.94 34.21
CA THR A 178 0.79 -3.41 34.85
C THR A 178 -0.44 -3.53 33.95
N ILE A 179 -0.24 -3.55 32.62
CA ILE A 179 -1.30 -3.78 31.64
C ILE A 179 -1.41 -5.30 31.37
N PRO A 180 -2.57 -5.93 31.62
CA PRO A 180 -2.75 -7.36 31.43
C PRO A 180 -2.81 -7.69 29.93
N VAL A 181 -1.68 -8.13 29.37
CA VAL A 181 -1.61 -8.64 28.01
C VAL A 181 -1.94 -10.13 28.00
N THR A 182 -2.90 -10.54 27.16
CA THR A 182 -3.24 -11.97 27.01
C THR A 182 -2.05 -12.77 26.45
N ASP A 183 -1.98 -14.07 26.76
CA ASP A 183 -0.88 -14.92 26.29
C ASP A 183 -0.76 -14.96 24.75
N ASN A 184 -1.90 -14.82 24.05
CA ASN A 184 -1.95 -14.74 22.59
C ASN A 184 -1.35 -13.43 22.06
N GLN A 185 -1.64 -12.29 22.69
CA GLN A 185 -1.06 -11.00 22.33
C GLN A 185 0.45 -10.98 22.63
N ARG A 186 0.87 -11.58 23.74
CA ARG A 186 2.30 -11.74 24.09
C ARG A 186 3.02 -12.62 23.06
N HIS A 187 2.41 -13.74 22.66
CA HIS A 187 2.95 -14.60 21.63
C HIS A 187 3.01 -13.89 20.28
N PHE A 188 1.98 -13.12 19.91
CA PHE A 188 1.91 -12.36 18.67
C PHE A 188 2.98 -11.26 18.60
N LEU A 189 3.14 -10.44 19.66
CA LEU A 189 4.22 -9.45 19.73
C LEU A 189 5.60 -10.10 19.65
N LYS A 190 5.81 -11.20 20.40
CA LYS A 190 7.05 -11.98 20.33
C LYS A 190 7.27 -12.56 18.93
N THR A 191 6.19 -12.89 18.23
CA THR A 191 6.21 -13.39 16.85
C THR A 191 6.49 -12.28 15.85
N ILE A 192 5.95 -11.07 16.01
CA ILE A 192 6.29 -9.91 15.17
C ILE A 192 7.77 -9.55 15.37
N ILE A 193 8.22 -9.46 16.62
CA ILE A 193 9.61 -9.15 16.96
C ILE A 193 10.56 -10.24 16.41
N SER A 194 10.18 -11.52 16.48
CA SER A 194 11.01 -12.63 15.98
C SER A 194 10.91 -12.89 14.48
N LYS A 195 9.75 -12.67 13.85
CA LYS A 195 9.50 -12.91 12.42
C LYS A 195 9.66 -11.68 11.54
N ARG A 196 9.76 -10.47 12.12
CA ARG A 196 10.06 -9.18 11.46
C ARG A 196 9.21 -8.91 10.22
N LEU A 197 7.92 -8.66 10.45
CA LEU A 197 7.02 -7.98 9.51
C LEU A 197 6.82 -6.54 9.95
#